data_AF-M1C9P0-F1
#
_entry.id   AF-M1C9P0-F1
#
_cell.length_a   1.000
_cell.length_b   1.000
_cell.length_c   1.000
_cell.angle_alpha   90.00
_cell.angle_beta   90.00
_cell.angle_gamma   90.00
#
_symmetry.space_group_name_H-M   'P 1'
#
loop_
_entity.id
_entity.type
_entity.pdbx_description
1 polymer ?
#
loop_
_entity_poly.entity_id
_entity_poly.type
_entity_poly.pdbx_seq_one_letter_code
_entity_poly.pdbx_strand_id
1 'polypeptide(L)'
;MFQATVVKWILLYLVISPTIFILCLSDLHSNNLLAAKRKRMSERVRKMFYHAYDNYMMYAFPHDELKPLTKTFTDSLSELGNLKLEHLPQQYNGSALTLIESLSRLVTFVVLLATQNQFYTMFI
;
A
#
# COMPACT_ATOMS: atom_id res chain seq x y z
N MET A 1 -31.64 53.06 16.92
CA MET A 1 -32.06 51.66 16.65
C MET A 1 -31.05 50.87 15.83
N PHE A 2 -30.41 51.47 14.81
CA PHE A 2 -29.41 50.79 13.96
C PHE A 2 -28.14 50.31 14.69
N GLN A 3 -27.64 51.04 15.69
CA GLN A 3 -26.37 50.68 16.35
C GLN A 3 -26.45 49.39 17.19
N ALA A 4 -27.57 49.14 17.89
CA ALA A 4 -27.72 47.94 18.71
C ALA A 4 -27.80 46.64 17.88
N THR A 5 -28.36 46.72 16.67
CA THR A 5 -28.44 45.57 15.75
C THR A 5 -27.05 45.24 15.18
N VAL A 6 -26.29 46.26 14.76
CA VAL A 6 -24.93 46.06 14.22
C VAL A 6 -23.99 45.47 15.27
N VAL A 7 -24.03 45.96 16.51
CA VAL A 7 -23.21 45.43 17.62
C VAL A 7 -23.52 43.95 17.89
N LYS A 8 -24.80 43.54 17.82
CA LYS A 8 -25.18 42.12 17.97
C LYS A 8 -24.57 41.23 16.88
N TRP A 9 -24.60 41.66 15.63
CA TRP A 9 -24.01 40.92 14.52
C TRP A 9 -22.48 40.84 14.62
N ILE A 10 -21.82 41.91 15.05
CA ILE A 10 -20.37 41.93 15.31
C ILE A 10 -20.01 40.93 16.41
N LEU A 11 -20.76 40.93 17.52
CA LEU A 11 -20.52 40.03 18.65
C LEU A 11 -20.77 38.56 18.24
N LEU A 12 -21.79 38.30 17.44
CA LEU A 12 -22.07 36.97 16.88
C LEU A 12 -20.94 36.49 15.96
N TYR A 13 -20.45 37.35 15.05
CA TYR A 13 -19.32 37.02 14.18
C TYR A 13 -18.03 36.75 14.97
N LEU A 14 -17.77 37.54 16.01
CA LEU A 14 -16.58 37.40 16.87
C LEU A 14 -16.53 36.06 17.61
N VAL A 15 -17.69 35.44 17.90
CA VAL A 15 -17.76 34.12 18.53
C VAL A 15 -17.72 32.98 17.49
N ILE A 16 -18.31 33.18 16.32
CA ILE A 16 -18.43 32.15 15.27
C ILE A 16 -17.12 32.00 14.48
N SER A 17 -16.42 33.10 14.19
CA SER A 17 -15.16 33.09 13.46
C SER A 17 -14.07 32.17 14.08
N PRO A 18 -13.76 32.26 15.38
CA PRO A 18 -12.73 31.42 15.99
C PRO A 18 -13.14 29.94 16.07
N THR A 19 -14.42 29.62 16.23
CA THR A 19 -14.88 28.22 16.30
C THR A 19 -14.76 27.53 14.94
N ILE A 20 -15.11 28.23 13.86
CA ILE A 20 -14.90 27.73 12.48
C ILE A 20 -13.41 27.55 12.18
N PHE A 21 -12.58 28.50 12.60
CA PHE A 21 -11.13 28.43 12.40
C PHE A 21 -10.50 27.21 13.12
N ILE A 22 -10.91 26.94 14.36
CA ILE A 22 -10.43 25.79 15.14
C ILE A 22 -10.88 24.46 14.50
N LEU A 23 -12.13 24.37 14.02
CA LEU A 23 -12.63 23.20 13.29
C LEU A 23 -11.81 22.92 12.03
N CYS A 24 -11.53 23.96 11.24
CA CYS A 24 -10.73 23.84 10.02
C CYS A 24 -9.27 23.39 10.31
N LEU A 25 -8.64 23.98 11.33
CA LEU A 25 -7.28 23.62 11.73
C LEU A 25 -7.17 22.16 12.20
N SER A 26 -8.19 21.67 12.91
CA SER A 26 -8.25 20.29 13.41
C SER A 26 -8.35 19.27 12.27
N ASP A 27 -9.18 19.57 11.27
CA ASP A 27 -9.33 18.72 10.08
C ASP A 27 -8.04 18.67 9.24
N LEU A 28 -7.38 19.82 9.03
CA LEU A 28 -6.09 19.89 8.36
C LEU A 28 -5.01 19.06 9.08
N HIS A 29 -4.96 19.12 10.41
CA HIS A 29 -4.02 18.32 11.19
C HIS A 29 -4.29 16.81 11.07
N SER A 30 -5.55 16.41 11.15
CA SER A 30 -5.98 15.01 10.99
C SER A 30 -5.63 14.47 9.60
N ASN A 31 -5.90 15.23 8.55
CA ASN A 31 -5.60 14.87 7.17
C ASN A 31 -4.08 14.73 6.94
N ASN A 32 -3.28 15.65 7.46
CA ASN A 32 -1.82 15.56 7.40
C ASN A 32 -1.26 14.35 8.15
N LEU A 33 -1.77 14.07 9.36
CA LEU A 33 -1.39 12.88 10.13
C LEU A 33 -1.73 11.59 9.37
N LEU A 34 -2.93 11.53 8.77
CA LEU A 34 -3.37 10.40 7.98
C LEU A 34 -2.50 10.21 6.73
N ALA A 35 -2.17 11.28 6.01
CA ALA A 35 -1.28 11.25 4.86
C ALA A 35 0.13 10.77 5.25
N ALA A 36 0.69 11.28 6.36
CA ALA A 36 1.97 10.85 6.88
C ALA A 36 1.95 9.36 7.30
N LYS A 37 0.87 8.91 7.95
CA LYS A 37 0.67 7.50 8.32
C LYS A 37 0.59 6.61 7.08
N ARG A 38 -0.20 6.99 6.07
CA ARG A 38 -0.30 6.26 4.79
C ARG A 38 1.07 6.14 4.11
N LYS A 39 1.84 7.23 4.05
CA LYS A 39 3.20 7.22 3.49
C LYS A 39 4.13 6.25 4.24
N ARG A 40 4.13 6.29 5.57
CA ARG A 40 4.94 5.38 6.41
C ARG A 40 4.55 3.92 6.19
N MET A 41 3.26 3.62 6.10
CA MET A 41 2.77 2.26 5.86
C MET A 41 3.14 1.78 4.45
N SER A 42 3.01 2.63 3.44
CA SER A 42 3.44 2.31 2.06
C SER A 42 4.93 1.99 2.00
N GLU A 43 5.78 2.79 2.63
CA GLU A 43 7.22 2.52 2.73
C GLU A 43 7.53 1.21 3.47
N ARG A 44 6.76 0.88 4.51
CA ARG A 44 6.92 -0.39 5.23
C ARG A 44 6.58 -1.58 4.33
N VAL A 45 5.46 -1.52 3.61
CA VAL A 45 5.05 -2.57 2.65
C VAL A 45 6.10 -2.73 1.56
N ARG A 46 6.60 -1.61 1.01
CA ARG A 46 7.67 -1.61 0.01
C ARG A 46 8.92 -2.34 0.52
N LYS A 47 9.38 -2.04 1.74
CA LYS A 47 10.52 -2.73 2.35
C LYS A 47 10.28 -4.23 2.54
N MET A 48 9.08 -4.61 2.99
CA MET A 48 8.73 -6.03 3.15
C MET A 48 8.72 -6.77 1.81
N PHE A 49 8.23 -6.13 0.74
CA PHE A 49 8.23 -6.71 -0.60
C PHE A 49 9.66 -6.97 -1.09
N TYR A 50 10.54 -5.96 -1.04
CA TYR A 50 11.94 -6.13 -1.45
C TYR A 50 12.67 -7.17 -0.60
N HIS A 51 12.40 -7.22 0.70
CA HIS A 51 12.97 -8.25 1.56
C HIS A 51 12.56 -9.68 1.13
N ALA A 52 11.29 -9.88 0.78
CA ALA A 52 10.82 -11.18 0.28
C ALA A 52 11.41 -11.49 -1.11
N TYR A 53 11.47 -10.50 -1.99
CA TYR A 53 12.03 -10.61 -3.34
C TYR A 53 13.51 -11.00 -3.31
N ASP A 54 14.33 -10.29 -2.53
CA ASP A 54 15.77 -10.55 -2.45
C ASP A 54 16.05 -11.96 -1.92
N ASN A 55 15.30 -12.40 -0.89
CA ASN A 55 15.41 -13.75 -0.37
C ASN A 55 14.97 -14.81 -1.39
N TYR A 56 13.91 -14.54 -2.15
CA TYR A 56 13.47 -15.44 -3.21
C TYR A 56 14.56 -15.59 -4.28
N MET A 57 15.09 -14.47 -4.77
CA MET A 57 16.18 -14.46 -5.76
C MET A 57 17.44 -15.17 -5.27
N MET A 58 17.73 -15.10 -3.97
CA MET A 58 18.92 -15.72 -3.38
C MET A 58 18.77 -17.23 -3.11
N TYR A 59 17.61 -17.67 -2.64
CA TYR A 59 17.45 -19.03 -2.08
C TYR A 59 16.47 -19.93 -2.85
N ALA A 60 15.63 -19.37 -3.70
CA ALA A 60 14.54 -20.12 -4.33
C ALA A 60 14.40 -19.86 -5.84
N PHE A 61 15.18 -19.00 -6.47
CA PHE A 61 15.22 -18.92 -7.93
C PHE A 61 16.02 -20.12 -8.50
N PRO A 62 15.54 -20.84 -9.53
CA PRO A 62 14.32 -20.64 -10.36
C PRO A 62 13.08 -21.42 -9.89
N HIS A 63 13.13 -22.00 -8.70
CA HIS A 63 12.08 -22.82 -8.10
C HIS A 63 10.78 -22.07 -7.81
N ASP A 64 9.70 -22.83 -7.61
CA ASP A 64 8.35 -22.27 -7.54
C ASP A 64 8.13 -21.38 -6.31
N GLU A 65 8.50 -21.88 -5.13
CA GLU A 65 8.23 -21.21 -3.84
C GLU A 65 9.41 -21.24 -2.88
N LEU A 66 9.60 -20.14 -2.14
CA LEU A 66 10.59 -20.01 -1.08
C LEU A 66 10.07 -20.57 0.24
N LYS A 67 10.87 -21.40 0.91
CA LYS A 67 10.69 -21.79 2.33
C LYS A 67 11.57 -20.89 3.22
N PRO A 68 11.01 -19.83 3.84
CA PRO A 68 11.81 -18.77 4.45
C PRO A 68 12.57 -19.21 5.71
N LEU A 69 12.06 -20.19 6.46
CA LEU A 69 12.71 -20.67 7.69
C LEU A 69 13.91 -21.57 7.41
N THR A 70 13.78 -22.47 6.44
CA THR A 70 14.82 -23.42 6.06
C THR A 70 15.77 -22.87 5.00
N LYS A 71 15.42 -21.74 4.36
CA LYS A 71 16.13 -21.15 3.21
C LYS A 71 16.28 -22.15 2.06
N THR A 72 15.23 -22.93 1.84
CA THR A 72 15.12 -23.89 0.74
C THR A 72 13.92 -23.51 -0.13
N PHE A 73 13.59 -24.36 -1.10
CA PHE A 73 12.47 -24.15 -2.00
C PHE A 73 11.52 -25.35 -2.02
N THR A 74 10.39 -25.18 -2.69
CA THR A 74 9.56 -26.28 -3.18
C THR A 74 9.16 -26.00 -4.61
N ASP A 75 8.99 -27.07 -5.36
CA ASP A 75 8.50 -27.10 -6.72
C ASP A 75 7.09 -27.68 -6.68
N SER A 76 6.11 -26.82 -6.37
CA SER A 76 4.73 -27.18 -6.03
C SER A 76 4.05 -28.06 -7.09
N LEU A 77 4.40 -27.90 -8.37
CA LEU A 77 3.87 -28.75 -9.45
C LEU A 77 4.43 -30.18 -9.43
N SER A 78 5.67 -30.36 -8.99
CA SER A 78 6.28 -31.69 -8.85
C SER A 78 5.78 -32.46 -7.61
N GLU A 79 5.42 -31.73 -6.54
CA GLU A 79 4.91 -32.30 -5.28
C GLU A 79 3.40 -32.61 -5.34
N LEU A 80 2.69 -32.14 -6.38
CA LEU A 80 1.26 -32.40 -6.56
C LEU A 80 1.04 -33.84 -7.06
N GLY A 81 1.14 -34.81 -6.14
CA GLY A 81 1.15 -36.27 -6.39
C GLY A 81 -0.10 -36.88 -7.04
N ASN A 82 -1.02 -36.06 -7.56
CA ASN A 82 -2.18 -36.49 -8.36
C ASN A 82 -2.13 -36.03 -9.82
N LEU A 83 -1.07 -35.33 -10.22
CA LEU A 83 -0.78 -35.12 -11.63
C LEU A 83 -0.07 -36.37 -12.15
N LYS A 84 -0.66 -37.05 -13.13
CA LYS A 84 0.17 -37.84 -14.05
C LYS A 84 1.11 -36.82 -14.69
N LEU A 85 2.39 -36.80 -14.29
CA LEU A 85 3.42 -35.86 -14.76
C LEU A 85 3.67 -35.93 -16.29
N GLU A 86 2.76 -36.50 -17.08
CA GLU A 86 2.80 -36.66 -18.54
C GLU A 86 3.03 -35.35 -19.29
N HIS A 87 2.62 -34.21 -18.73
CA HIS A 87 2.77 -32.89 -19.35
C HIS A 87 3.93 -32.06 -18.76
N LEU A 88 4.58 -32.55 -17.70
CA LEU A 88 5.77 -31.91 -17.15
C LEU A 88 7.01 -32.55 -17.78
N PRO A 89 8.02 -31.75 -18.18
CA PRO A 89 9.30 -32.33 -18.58
C PRO A 89 9.81 -33.23 -17.44
N GLN A 90 10.43 -34.37 -17.78
CA GLN A 90 10.97 -35.31 -16.79
C GLN A 90 11.95 -34.66 -15.80
N GLN A 91 12.46 -33.48 -16.14
CA GLN A 91 13.35 -32.66 -15.34
C GLN A 91 12.72 -31.28 -15.13
N TYR A 92 11.59 -31.23 -14.41
CA TYR A 92 11.01 -29.98 -13.93
C TYR A 92 11.91 -29.38 -12.86
N ASN A 93 12.28 -28.10 -13.02
CA ASN A 93 13.18 -27.37 -12.12
C ASN A 93 12.57 -26.03 -11.73
N GLY A 94 11.27 -26.07 -11.38
CA GLY A 94 10.46 -24.88 -11.12
C GLY A 94 10.13 -24.05 -12.35
N SER A 95 9.14 -23.19 -12.20
CA SER A 95 8.67 -22.22 -13.20
C SER A 95 8.65 -20.80 -12.64
N ALA A 96 9.32 -20.58 -11.50
CA ALA A 96 9.33 -19.32 -10.77
C ALA A 96 7.94 -18.75 -10.47
N LEU A 97 7.00 -19.62 -10.05
CA LEU A 97 5.61 -19.23 -9.77
C LEU A 97 5.49 -18.05 -8.82
N THR A 98 6.27 -18.03 -7.73
CA THR A 98 6.29 -16.90 -6.78
C THR A 98 6.69 -15.59 -7.46
N LEU A 99 7.66 -15.62 -8.37
CA LEU A 99 8.09 -14.43 -9.10
C LEU A 99 6.96 -13.90 -10.00
N ILE A 100 6.36 -14.79 -10.79
CA ILE A 100 5.24 -14.45 -11.69
C ILE A 100 4.08 -13.85 -10.90
N GLU A 101 3.69 -14.48 -9.79
CA GLU A 101 2.60 -14.00 -8.95
C GLU A 101 2.94 -12.63 -8.32
N SER A 102 4.19 -12.44 -7.86
CA SER A 102 4.62 -11.18 -7.26
C SER A 102 4.61 -9.99 -8.23
N LEU A 103 4.89 -10.23 -9.53
CA LEU A 103 4.87 -9.18 -10.56
C LEU A 103 3.46 -8.60 -10.76
N SER A 104 2.42 -9.45 -10.76
CA SER A 104 1.03 -8.99 -10.86
C SER A 104 0.64 -8.06 -9.70
N ARG A 105 1.07 -8.40 -8.48
CA ARG A 105 0.84 -7.62 -7.27
C ARG A 105 1.64 -6.31 -7.27
N LEU A 106 2.88 -6.34 -7.78
CA LEU A 106 3.74 -5.16 -7.88
C LEU A 106 3.15 -4.11 -8.82
N VAL A 107 2.70 -4.51 -10.01
CA VAL A 107 2.07 -3.61 -10.98
C VAL A 107 0.84 -2.94 -10.38
N THR A 108 -0.03 -3.74 -9.73
CA THR A 108 -1.24 -3.22 -9.07
C THR A 108 -0.89 -2.20 -7.98
N PHE A 109 0.12 -2.49 -7.16
CA PHE A 109 0.58 -1.57 -6.11
C PHE A 109 1.14 -0.26 -6.67
N VAL A 110 1.96 -0.33 -7.72
CA VAL A 110 2.54 0.86 -8.37
C VAL A 110 1.44 1.74 -8.99
N VAL A 111 0.46 1.13 -9.68
CA VAL A 111 -0.66 1.86 -10.28
C VAL A 111 -1.55 2.52 -9.22
N LEU A 112 -1.83 1.82 -8.10
CA LEU A 112 -2.59 2.38 -6.98
C LEU A 112 -1.86 3.57 -6.33
N LEU A 113 -0.54 3.49 -6.14
CA LEU A 113 0.23 4.60 -5.59
C LEU A 113 0.27 5.80 -6.54
N ALA A 114 0.41 5.57 -7.85
CA ALA A 114 0.42 6.63 -8.85
C ALA A 114 -0.92 7.39 -8.90
N THR A 115 -2.04 6.66 -8.84
CA THR A 115 -3.39 7.25 -8.87
C THR A 115 -3.76 7.98 -7.57
N GLN A 116 -3.32 7.48 -6.40
CA GLN A 116 -3.50 8.18 -5.13
C GLN A 116 -2.74 9.51 -5.12
N ASN A 117 -1.53 9.57 -5.69
CA ASN A 117 -0.71 10.80 -5.68
C ASN A 117 -1.31 11.94 -6.55
N GLN A 118 -2.04 11.60 -7.62
CA GLN A 118 -2.71 12.59 -8.47
C GLN A 118 -4.04 13.12 -7.91
N PHE A 119 -4.77 12.30 -7.15
CA PHE A 119 -6.01 12.77 -6.51
C PHE A 119 -5.76 13.83 -5.42
N TYR A 120 -4.62 13.79 -4.72
CA TYR A 120 -4.29 14.81 -3.71
C TYR A 120 -3.76 16.13 -4.29
N THR A 121 -3.27 16.15 -5.53
CA THR A 121 -2.76 17.36 -6.18
C THR A 121 -3.78 18.08 -7.06
N MET A 122 -4.91 17.44 -7.37
CA MET A 122 -6.00 18.05 -8.16
C MET A 122 -7.00 18.85 -7.30
N PHE A 123 -6.94 18.73 -5.96
CA PHE A 123 -7.84 19.44 -5.02
C PHE A 123 -7.11 20.49 -4.14
N ILE A 124 -5.92 20.94 -4.55
CA ILE A 124 -5.24 22.13 -4.02
C ILE A 124 -5.06 23.10 -5.18
#